data_AF-A0A1D3MPB3-F1
#
_entry.id   AF-A0A1D3MPB3-F1
#
_cell.length_a   1.000
_cell.length_b   1.000
_cell.length_c   1.000
_cell.angle_alpha   90.00
_cell.angle_beta   90.00
_cell.angle_gamma   90.00
#
_symmetry.space_group_name_H-M   'P 1'
#
loop_
_entity.id
_entity.type
_entity.pdbx_description
1 polymer ?
#
loop_
_entity_poly.entity_id
_entity_poly.type
_entity_poly.pdbx_seq_one_letter_code
_entity_poly.pdbx_strand_id
1 'polypeptide(L)'
;MHALPNCLKEVLEEDIYKRTDKEQVNEVINRLGVEVSNTFREFYYRFAGPFWEEHVPYELLDIIDEENNIEYYTIIARKEHGFPNKY
;
A
#
# COMPACT_ATOMS: atom_id res chain seq x y z
N MET A 1 -14.92 7.33 12.87
CA MET A 1 -13.97 6.21 12.72
C MET A 1 -14.78 4.93 12.64
N HIS A 2 -14.82 4.28 11.48
CA HIS A 2 -15.33 2.91 11.41
C HIS A 2 -14.31 2.02 12.11
N ALA A 3 -14.72 1.34 13.17
CA ALA A 3 -13.89 0.34 13.82
C ALA A 3 -13.61 -0.75 12.79
N LEU A 4 -12.32 -1.02 12.53
CA LEU A 4 -11.92 -2.21 11.78
C LEU A 4 -12.54 -3.43 12.48
N PRO A 5 -13.02 -4.45 11.75
CA PRO A 5 -13.43 -5.70 12.38
C PRO A 5 -12.32 -6.18 13.32
N ASN A 6 -12.68 -6.57 14.56
CA ASN A 6 -11.68 -6.87 15.60
C ASN A 6 -10.61 -7.87 15.13
N CYS A 7 -11.01 -8.85 14.30
CA CYS A 7 -10.10 -9.82 13.69
C CYS A 7 -9.01 -9.18 12.81
N LEU A 8 -9.34 -8.14 12.05
CA LEU A 8 -8.39 -7.48 11.16
C LEU A 8 -7.36 -6.68 11.94
N LYS A 9 -7.77 -6.05 13.04
CA LYS A 9 -6.86 -5.30 13.89
C LYS A 9 -5.83 -6.22 14.55
N GLU A 10 -6.25 -7.38 15.03
CA GLU A 10 -5.37 -8.37 15.66
C GLU A 10 -4.34 -8.92 14.67
N VAL A 11 -4.77 -9.29 13.46
CA VAL A 11 -3.86 -9.77 12.39
C VAL A 11 -2.83 -8.69 12.02
N LEU A 12 -3.26 -7.44 11.87
CA LEU A 12 -2.36 -6.32 11.55
C LEU A 12 -1.35 -5.98 12.65
N GLU A 13 -1.57 -6.43 13.89
CA GLU A 13 -0.63 -6.22 14.99
C GLU A 13 0.51 -7.27 15.01
N GLU A 14 0.43 -8.31 14.18
CA GLU A 14 1.50 -9.30 14.00
C GLU A 14 2.76 -8.66 13.40
N ASP A 15 3.93 -9.16 13.83
CA ASP A 15 5.23 -8.60 13.40
C ASP A 15 5.46 -8.68 11.89
N ILE A 16 4.86 -9.67 11.23
CA ILE A 16 4.96 -9.86 9.77
C ILE A 16 4.39 -8.69 8.98
N TYR A 17 3.40 -7.98 9.55
CA TYR A 17 2.78 -6.83 8.91
C TYR A 17 3.38 -5.50 9.36
N LYS A 18 4.39 -5.48 10.25
CA LYS A 18 4.96 -4.21 10.74
C LYS A 18 5.98 -3.64 9.75
N ARG A 19 5.70 -2.45 9.24
CA ARG A 19 6.64 -1.76 8.34
C ARG A 19 7.86 -1.23 9.09
N THR A 20 9.04 -1.55 8.55
CA THR A 20 10.34 -1.06 9.04
C THR A 20 10.95 0.05 8.17
N ASP A 21 10.54 0.16 6.90
CA ASP A 21 11.15 1.00 5.87
C ASP A 21 10.27 2.19 5.46
N LYS A 22 9.70 2.88 6.46
CA LYS A 22 8.67 3.92 6.30
C LYS A 22 9.04 5.06 5.35
N GLU A 23 10.32 5.43 5.28
CA GLU A 23 10.78 6.50 4.40
C GLU A 23 10.58 6.16 2.91
N GLN A 24 10.68 4.87 2.54
CA GLN A 24 10.48 4.42 1.16
C GLN A 24 9.04 4.67 0.67
N VAL A 25 8.05 4.74 1.57
CA VAL A 25 6.64 4.95 1.20
C VAL A 25 6.49 6.34 0.55
N ASN A 26 7.10 7.37 1.14
CA ASN A 26 7.08 8.71 0.57
C ASN A 26 7.89 8.77 -0.73
N GLU A 27 8.99 8.03 -0.83
CA GLU A 27 9.77 7.97 -2.07
C GLU A 27 8.94 7.39 -3.21
N VAL A 28 8.22 6.29 -2.99
CA VAL A 28 7.30 5.70 -3.98
C VAL A 28 6.21 6.69 -4.37
N ILE A 29 5.53 7.31 -3.39
CA ILE A 29 4.47 8.31 -3.67
C ILE A 29 5.03 9.47 -4.50
N ASN A 30 6.23 9.95 -4.18
CA ASN A 30 6.89 11.02 -4.92
C ASN A 30 7.28 10.61 -6.35
N ARG A 31 7.77 9.37 -6.54
CA ARG A 31 8.06 8.81 -7.88
C ARG A 31 6.80 8.67 -8.72
N LEU A 32 5.70 8.21 -8.10
CA LEU A 32 4.39 8.16 -8.71
C LEU A 32 3.81 9.56 -8.98
N GLY A 33 4.27 10.60 -8.29
CA GLY A 33 3.81 11.97 -8.52
C GLY A 33 2.32 12.15 -8.30
N VAL A 34 1.79 11.53 -7.24
CA VAL A 34 0.37 11.59 -6.86
C VAL A 34 0.22 12.20 -5.48
N GLU A 35 -0.85 12.95 -5.27
CA GLU A 35 -1.31 13.30 -3.93
C GLU A 35 -2.18 12.16 -3.37
N VAL A 36 -1.90 11.76 -2.13
CA VAL A 36 -2.65 10.73 -1.43
C VAL A 36 -3.23 11.28 -0.14
N SER A 37 -4.33 10.68 0.33
CA SER A 37 -4.89 11.03 1.63
C SER A 37 -3.94 10.69 2.77
N ASN A 38 -4.05 11.42 3.89
CA ASN A 38 -3.29 11.09 5.10
C ASN A 38 -3.57 9.67 5.59
N THR A 39 -4.81 9.19 5.48
CA THR A 39 -5.18 7.82 5.87
C THR A 39 -4.44 6.77 5.05
N PHE A 40 -4.33 6.96 3.73
CA PHE A 40 -3.56 6.07 2.87
C PHE A 40 -2.09 6.03 3.29
N ARG A 41 -1.49 7.21 3.48
CA ARG A 41 -0.09 7.32 3.89
C ARG A 41 0.15 6.67 5.25
N GLU A 42 -0.70 6.95 6.24
CA GLU A 42 -0.60 6.37 7.58
C GLU A 42 -0.72 4.85 7.57
N PHE A 43 -1.59 4.29 6.71
CA PHE A 43 -1.74 2.85 6.57
C PHE A 43 -0.43 2.20 6.12
N TYR A 44 0.11 2.63 4.97
CA TYR A 44 1.36 2.06 4.46
C TYR A 44 2.58 2.46 5.28
N TYR A 45 2.53 3.50 6.11
CA TYR A 45 3.59 3.78 7.09
C TYR A 45 3.64 2.77 8.25
N ARG A 46 2.52 2.12 8.53
CA ARG A 46 2.40 1.16 9.63
C ARG A 46 2.55 -0.26 9.14
N PHE A 47 1.97 -0.55 7.98
CA PHE A 47 1.82 -1.90 7.48
C PHE A 47 2.66 -2.19 6.24
N ALA A 48 3.23 -3.40 6.22
CA ALA A 48 4.07 -3.95 5.17
C ALA A 48 3.51 -5.30 4.69
N GLY A 49 3.90 -5.68 3.48
CA GLY A 49 3.40 -6.86 2.80
C GLY A 49 2.00 -6.71 2.19
N PRO A 50 1.72 -7.45 1.10
CA PRO A 50 0.38 -7.54 0.56
C PRO A 50 -0.55 -8.27 1.53
N PHE A 51 -1.82 -7.86 1.50
CA PHE A 51 -2.91 -8.58 2.12
C PHE A 51 -3.45 -9.58 1.11
N TRP A 52 -3.38 -10.86 1.45
CA TRP A 52 -3.95 -11.96 0.67
C TRP A 52 -5.16 -12.54 1.42
N GLU A 53 -6.13 -13.06 0.66
CA GLU A 53 -7.39 -13.60 1.19
C GLU A 53 -7.17 -14.69 2.27
N GLU A 54 -6.02 -15.36 2.24
CA GLU A 54 -5.63 -16.40 3.19
C GLU A 54 -5.49 -15.91 4.64
N HIS A 55 -5.25 -14.60 4.85
CA HIS A 55 -5.01 -14.01 6.17
C HIS A 55 -5.95 -12.86 6.52
N VAL A 56 -6.52 -12.19 5.51
CA VAL A 56 -7.42 -11.03 5.66
C VAL A 56 -8.50 -11.12 4.58
N PRO A 57 -9.78 -10.81 4.84
CA PRO A 57 -10.87 -10.93 3.84
C PRO A 57 -10.81 -9.91 2.69
N TYR A 58 -9.65 -9.29 2.47
CA TYR A 58 -9.43 -8.26 1.47
C TYR A 58 -8.06 -8.45 0.83
N GLU A 59 -8.00 -8.31 -0.49
CA GLU A 59 -6.75 -8.24 -1.24
C GLU A 59 -6.28 -6.80 -1.36
N LEU A 60 -5.05 -6.54 -0.95
CA LEU A 60 -4.46 -5.23 -1.07
C LEU A 60 -2.96 -5.35 -1.31
N LEU A 61 -2.51 -4.83 -2.45
CA LEU A 61 -1.09 -4.79 -2.78
C LEU A 61 -0.31 -3.90 -1.80
N ASP A 62 0.93 -4.27 -1.58
CA ASP A 62 1.87 -3.39 -0.91
C ASP A 62 2.33 -2.25 -1.83
N ILE A 63 2.83 -1.17 -1.24
CA ILE A 63 3.39 -0.03 -1.99
C ILE A 63 4.89 -0.20 -2.30
N ILE A 64 5.59 -1.07 -1.58
CA ILE A 64 7.04 -1.32 -1.69
C ILE A 64 7.31 -2.81 -1.90
N ASP A 65 6.76 -3.65 -1.04
CA ASP A 65 7.05 -5.08 -0.99
C ASP A 65 6.46 -5.81 -2.21
N GLU A 66 7.17 -6.86 -2.61
CA GLU A 66 6.92 -7.64 -3.84
C GLU A 66 7.20 -6.93 -5.16
N GLU A 67 7.50 -7.71 -6.19
CA GLU A 67 7.78 -7.21 -7.55
C GLU A 67 6.53 -6.59 -8.18
N ASN A 68 5.36 -7.13 -7.87
CA ASN A 68 4.06 -6.75 -8.41
C ASN A 68 3.33 -5.78 -7.47
N ASN A 69 4.02 -4.74 -7.00
CA ASN A 69 3.49 -3.77 -6.06
C ASN A 69 2.67 -2.65 -6.75
N ILE A 70 2.13 -1.72 -5.94
CA ILE A 70 1.34 -0.59 -6.43
C ILE A 70 2.13 0.27 -7.43
N GLU A 71 3.42 0.51 -7.20
CA GLU A 71 4.25 1.32 -8.11
C GLU A 71 4.33 0.68 -9.49
N TYR A 72 4.64 -0.62 -9.53
CA TYR A 72 4.75 -1.40 -10.76
C TYR A 72 3.49 -1.33 -11.61
N TYR A 73 2.33 -1.68 -11.03
CA TYR A 73 1.07 -1.68 -11.78
C TYR A 73 0.59 -0.28 -12.16
N THR A 74 0.87 0.72 -11.33
CA THR A 74 0.53 2.12 -11.68
C THR A 74 1.32 2.58 -12.90
N ILE A 75 2.62 2.24 -12.99
CA ILE A 75 3.46 2.58 -14.15
C ILE A 75 2.95 1.87 -15.41
N ILE A 76 2.59 0.59 -15.32
CA ILE A 76 2.02 -0.16 -16.45
C ILE A 76 0.71 0.46 -16.91
N ALA A 77 -0.23 0.69 -16.00
CA ALA A 77 -1.54 1.26 -16.33
C ALA A 77 -1.39 2.65 -17.01
N ARG A 78 -0.45 3.48 -16.53
CA ARG A 78 -0.16 4.76 -17.17
C ARG A 78 0.33 4.60 -18.60
N LYS A 79 1.27 3.68 -18.82
CA LYS A 79 1.84 3.42 -20.15
C LYS A 79 0.79 2.85 -21.12
N GLU A 80 -0.03 1.91 -20.66
CA GLU A 80 -1.04 1.24 -21.49
C GLU A 80 -2.20 2.15 -21.88
N HIS A 81 -2.61 3.05 -20.98
CA HIS A 81 -3.77 3.93 -21.19
C HIS A 81 -3.41 5.38 -21.51
N GLY A 82 -2.12 5.72 -21.57
CA GLY A 82 -1.65 7.09 -21.87
C GLY A 82 -1.98 8.10 -20.77
N PHE A 83 -2.09 7.65 -19.51
CA PHE A 83 -2.32 8.55 -18.38
C PHE A 83 -1.09 9.40 -18.06
N PRO A 84 -1.29 10.61 -17.50
CA PRO A 84 -0.17 11.45 -17.10
C PRO A 84 0.63 10.81 -15.97
N ASN A 85 1.94 11.11 -15.96
CA ASN A 85 2.86 10.68 -14.91
C ASN A 85 2.66 11.41 -13.58
N LYS A 86 1.83 12.46 -13.55
CA LYS A 86 1.53 13.27 -12.36
C LYS A 86 0.07 13.69 -12.36
N TYR A 87 -0.53 13.74 -11.17
CA TYR A 87 -1.89 14.22 -10.92
C TYR A 87 -1.86 15.34 -9.89
#